data_AF-A0A0G4GG32-F1
#
_entry.id   AF-A0A0G4GG32-F1
#
_cell.length_a   1.000
_cell.length_b   1.000
_cell.length_c   1.000
_cell.angle_alpha   90.00
_cell.angle_beta   90.00
_cell.angle_gamma   90.00
#
_symmetry.space_group_name_H-M   'P 1'
#
loop_
_entity.id
_entity.type
_entity.pdbx_description
1 polymer ?
#
loop_
_entity_poly.entity_id
_entity_poly.type
_entity_poly.pdbx_seq_one_letter_code
_entity_poly.pdbx_strand_id
1 'polypeptide(L)'
;MEQQGLFTQVHFRAYFKTDFGEKVRVVGNHANIGNWDPAHGHELITTDELYPSWFSHEPVALPLRGQIEYKYVIVDYQGNLVKWEELTGGNRTLSPSGVEQTVEDDEGFFRAQTSSKYGITLDATEGLAGEDSEDEEGDEGDESPAVHKSSGNQEEAADGDGAVSLAPAPSTPLNEASRQTSRRRSDTGELTRQMIEQERALKLEGARHEEELRDLLSPNDSLWVVAYELPVGVVKDEKTGKFALRQKKSLLMPSLHAIRNDLIVPVKFVGYPGLWVESEEERAQIAQLLEPQGCIPVWPSKAHKEAFLFFCQAVLWPLFHNVLFRSDQSTEPFSYAKWHSYQAINREWAEAVVERAADDDVVWVHDYHLMLVPMFITRKSRLANVGFFLHSPFPSSEIFRNLPVREEIIKAMLCADLVGFHFFEYARHFMVTCKRLLGLSHHFRRGGFVGIEYLGRSVMIRIGHVPLSFSELRSCVSGSEDVRERTRRLREEVEGRFIFGSVDRCDSLAGVFLKLQAFEAFLDDYPYAQGRCVLVQLVYPFLNMHEDTESIQRDLTEKAQRLNNKYSQLARGRASVILEFAEV
;
A
#
# COMPACT_ATOMS: atom_id res chain seq x y z
N MET A 1 -14.56 -0.34 -43.32
CA MET A 1 -14.16 1.06 -43.05
C MET A 1 -15.40 1.76 -42.55
N GLU A 2 -15.53 1.90 -41.23
CA GLU A 2 -16.57 2.75 -40.65
C GLU A 2 -16.16 4.21 -40.81
N GLN A 3 -17.14 5.13 -40.83
CA GLN A 3 -16.84 6.55 -40.95
C GLN A 3 -16.17 7.03 -39.66
N GLN A 4 -14.93 7.52 -39.76
CA GLN A 4 -14.33 8.31 -38.69
C GLN A 4 -15.09 9.63 -38.59
N GLY A 5 -16.04 9.68 -37.66
CA GLY A 5 -16.74 10.91 -37.31
C GLY A 5 -15.75 11.97 -36.82
N LEU A 6 -16.09 13.24 -37.02
CA LEU A 6 -15.39 14.34 -36.35
C LEU A 6 -15.91 14.41 -34.90
N PHE A 7 -14.98 14.52 -33.95
CA PHE A 7 -15.28 14.60 -32.52
C PHE A 7 -14.70 15.89 -31.93
N THR A 8 -15.38 16.40 -30.90
CA THR A 8 -14.90 17.45 -30.01
C THR A 8 -14.54 16.81 -28.67
N GLN A 9 -13.43 17.23 -28.07
CA GLN A 9 -13.06 16.91 -26.69
C GLN A 9 -13.85 17.79 -25.73
N VAL A 10 -14.74 17.20 -24.92
CA VAL A 10 -15.63 17.93 -24.02
C VAL A 10 -15.24 17.69 -22.57
N HIS A 11 -14.81 18.77 -21.89
CA HIS A 11 -14.72 18.80 -20.42
C HIS A 11 -16.06 19.28 -19.84
N PHE A 12 -16.53 18.64 -18.77
CA PHE A 12 -17.66 19.09 -17.98
C PHE A 12 -17.19 19.63 -16.62
N ARG A 13 -17.82 20.70 -16.14
CA ARG A 13 -17.76 21.24 -14.78
C ARG A 13 -19.18 21.37 -14.22
N ALA A 14 -19.41 21.02 -12.96
CA ALA A 14 -20.73 21.12 -12.34
C ALA A 14 -20.70 21.28 -10.80
N TYR A 15 -21.64 22.05 -10.25
CA TYR A 15 -21.76 22.30 -8.81
C TYR A 15 -22.65 21.23 -8.14
N PHE A 16 -22.07 20.40 -7.28
CA PHE A 16 -22.80 19.36 -6.54
C PHE A 16 -22.23 19.12 -5.16
N LYS A 17 -23.06 19.32 -4.13
CA LYS A 17 -22.77 18.86 -2.77
C LYS A 17 -23.11 17.38 -2.68
N THR A 18 -22.16 16.57 -2.23
CA THR A 18 -22.30 15.11 -2.12
C THR A 18 -21.95 14.64 -0.71
N ASP A 19 -22.27 13.40 -0.42
CA ASP A 19 -21.94 12.74 0.83
C ASP A 19 -20.63 11.92 0.75
N PHE A 20 -20.13 11.45 1.91
CA PHE A 20 -18.80 10.83 1.97
C PHE A 20 -18.72 9.55 1.12
N GLY A 21 -17.78 9.54 0.16
CA GLY A 21 -17.54 8.42 -0.75
C GLY A 21 -18.46 8.41 -1.98
N GLU A 22 -19.38 9.35 -2.10
CA GLU A 22 -20.14 9.56 -3.34
C GLU A 22 -19.28 10.24 -4.42
N LYS A 23 -19.73 10.11 -5.67
CA LYS A 23 -19.12 10.75 -6.85
C LYS A 23 -20.16 11.31 -7.78
N VAL A 24 -19.80 12.36 -8.52
CA VAL A 24 -20.62 12.91 -9.60
C VAL A 24 -20.21 12.30 -10.93
N ARG A 25 -21.19 11.96 -11.78
CA ARG A 25 -20.98 11.50 -13.15
C ARG A 25 -21.88 12.22 -14.14
N VAL A 26 -21.45 12.31 -15.39
CA VAL A 26 -22.22 12.79 -16.54
C VAL A 26 -22.78 11.57 -17.28
N VAL A 27 -24.11 11.53 -17.45
CA VAL A 27 -24.81 10.42 -18.11
C VAL A 27 -25.72 10.99 -19.19
N GLY A 28 -25.73 10.41 -20.39
CA GLY A 28 -26.53 10.96 -21.48
C GLY A 28 -26.71 10.03 -22.67
N ASN A 29 -27.25 10.55 -23.76
CA ASN A 29 -27.71 9.82 -24.94
C ASN A 29 -26.59 9.23 -25.85
N HIS A 30 -25.34 9.25 -25.41
CA HIS A 30 -24.18 8.82 -26.20
C HIS A 30 -23.28 7.86 -25.42
N ALA A 31 -22.61 6.94 -26.12
CA ALA A 31 -21.91 5.80 -25.52
C ALA A 31 -20.78 6.23 -24.56
N ASN A 32 -20.06 7.31 -24.89
CA ASN A 32 -18.97 7.84 -24.08
C ASN A 32 -19.45 8.60 -22.82
N ILE A 33 -20.77 8.75 -22.65
CA ILE A 33 -21.45 9.17 -21.41
C ILE A 33 -22.54 8.15 -21.02
N GLY A 34 -22.30 6.87 -21.30
CA GLY A 34 -23.04 5.75 -20.73
C GLY A 34 -24.40 5.38 -21.34
N ASN A 35 -24.90 6.07 -22.38
CA ASN A 35 -26.24 5.80 -22.97
C ASN A 35 -27.36 5.71 -21.90
N TRP A 36 -27.44 6.71 -21.02
CA TRP A 36 -28.36 6.79 -19.86
C TRP A 36 -28.16 5.74 -18.75
N ASP A 37 -27.07 4.93 -18.76
CA ASP A 37 -26.67 4.05 -17.65
C ASP A 37 -25.64 4.75 -16.71
N PRO A 38 -26.00 5.10 -15.45
CA PRO A 38 -25.08 5.69 -14.47
C PRO A 38 -23.83 4.87 -14.19
N ALA A 39 -23.87 3.55 -14.37
CA ALA A 39 -22.70 2.69 -14.18
C ALA A 39 -21.60 2.94 -15.22
N HIS A 40 -21.97 3.43 -16.41
CA HIS A 40 -21.09 3.75 -17.54
C HIS A 40 -21.00 5.27 -17.84
N GLY A 41 -21.53 6.13 -16.98
CA GLY A 41 -21.40 7.59 -17.09
C GLY A 41 -19.96 8.07 -16.88
N HIS A 42 -19.60 9.17 -17.53
CA HIS A 42 -18.28 9.81 -17.42
C HIS A 42 -18.07 10.38 -16.00
N GLU A 43 -16.94 10.07 -15.37
CA GLU A 43 -16.72 10.39 -13.95
C GLU A 43 -16.02 11.74 -13.76
N LEU A 44 -16.58 12.56 -12.86
CA LEU A 44 -15.99 13.83 -12.46
C LEU A 44 -15.21 13.66 -11.15
N ILE A 45 -14.21 14.51 -10.97
CA ILE A 45 -13.41 14.60 -9.73
C ILE A 45 -13.59 15.99 -9.09
N THR A 46 -13.20 16.11 -7.83
CA THR A 46 -13.11 17.37 -7.08
C THR A 46 -11.80 17.37 -6.28
N THR A 47 -11.38 18.54 -5.79
CA THR A 47 -10.33 18.67 -4.77
C THR A 47 -10.90 19.34 -3.53
N ASP A 48 -10.16 19.30 -2.41
CA ASP A 48 -10.57 19.95 -1.16
C ASP A 48 -10.67 21.48 -1.30
N GLU A 49 -9.88 22.07 -2.20
CA GLU A 49 -10.01 23.48 -2.61
C GLU A 49 -11.34 23.68 -3.38
N LEU A 50 -11.52 22.94 -4.48
CA LEU A 50 -12.57 23.21 -5.48
C LEU A 50 -13.97 22.74 -5.07
N TYR A 51 -14.11 21.90 -4.03
CA TYR A 51 -15.41 21.40 -3.59
C TYR A 51 -16.35 22.56 -3.20
N PRO A 52 -17.62 22.57 -3.68
CA PRO A 52 -18.37 21.49 -4.32
C PRO A 52 -18.43 21.55 -5.86
N SER A 53 -17.44 22.13 -6.53
CA SER A 53 -17.32 22.08 -8.00
C SER A 53 -16.57 20.83 -8.47
N TRP A 54 -17.27 19.98 -9.21
CA TRP A 54 -16.74 18.78 -9.83
C TRP A 54 -16.33 19.06 -11.28
N PHE A 55 -15.27 18.41 -11.76
CA PHE A 55 -14.73 18.63 -13.11
C PHE A 55 -14.18 17.37 -13.76
N SER A 56 -14.11 17.39 -15.09
CA SER A 56 -13.55 16.30 -15.91
C SER A 56 -12.02 16.34 -15.91
N HIS A 57 -11.37 15.31 -15.35
CA HIS A 57 -9.92 15.12 -15.43
C HIS A 57 -9.44 14.94 -16.88
N GLU A 58 -10.16 14.11 -17.65
CA GLU A 58 -9.94 13.89 -19.07
C GLU A 58 -11.20 14.26 -19.87
N PRO A 59 -11.08 14.76 -21.11
CA PRO A 59 -12.23 15.13 -21.93
C PRO A 59 -12.95 13.91 -22.51
N VAL A 60 -14.26 14.02 -22.64
CA VAL A 60 -15.08 13.05 -23.39
C VAL A 60 -15.06 13.38 -24.88
N ALA A 61 -14.70 12.42 -25.73
CA ALA A 61 -14.91 12.57 -27.17
C ALA A 61 -16.42 12.48 -27.51
N LEU A 62 -17.02 13.58 -27.95
CA LEU A 62 -18.42 13.66 -28.35
C LEU A 62 -18.54 14.14 -29.82
N PRO A 63 -19.52 13.66 -30.61
CA PRO A 63 -19.62 13.95 -32.03
C PRO A 63 -19.81 15.45 -32.32
N LEU A 64 -18.97 15.99 -33.20
CA LEU A 64 -18.99 17.40 -33.61
C LEU A 64 -20.35 17.76 -34.23
N ARG A 65 -21.01 18.78 -33.67
CA ARG A 65 -22.38 19.23 -34.01
C ARG A 65 -23.49 18.17 -33.82
N GLY A 66 -23.21 17.05 -33.14
CA GLY A 66 -24.26 16.11 -32.72
C GLY A 66 -25.08 16.69 -31.56
N GLN A 67 -26.39 16.47 -31.55
CA GLN A 67 -27.23 16.87 -30.41
C GLN A 67 -27.10 15.85 -29.28
N ILE A 68 -26.33 16.21 -28.25
CA ILE A 68 -26.12 15.43 -27.05
C ILE A 68 -27.14 15.87 -25.99
N GLU A 69 -27.87 14.91 -25.43
CA GLU A 69 -28.65 15.09 -24.21
C GLU A 69 -27.90 14.44 -23.04
N TYR A 70 -27.88 15.10 -21.89
CA TYR A 70 -27.21 14.59 -20.70
C TYR A 70 -27.90 15.05 -19.40
N LYS A 71 -27.50 14.42 -18.31
CA LYS A 71 -27.76 14.81 -16.93
C LYS A 71 -26.56 14.48 -16.06
N TYR A 72 -26.45 15.16 -14.93
CA TYR A 72 -25.59 14.74 -13.84
C TYR A 72 -26.29 13.72 -12.92
N VAL A 73 -25.50 12.82 -12.36
CA VAL A 73 -25.91 11.86 -11.32
C VAL A 73 -24.92 11.85 -10.18
N ILE A 74 -25.43 11.56 -8.98
CA ILE A 74 -24.66 11.17 -7.82
C ILE A 74 -24.72 9.64 -7.71
N VAL A 75 -23.56 9.00 -7.59
CA VAL A 75 -23.40 7.57 -7.34
C VAL A 75 -22.64 7.32 -6.05
N ASP A 76 -22.88 6.17 -5.41
CA ASP A 76 -22.14 5.77 -4.21
C ASP A 76 -20.71 5.28 -4.54
N TYR A 77 -19.93 4.93 -3.52
CA TYR A 77 -18.56 4.40 -3.66
C TYR A 77 -18.48 3.05 -4.40
N GLN A 78 -19.62 2.37 -4.62
CA GLN A 78 -19.74 1.15 -5.43
C GLN A 78 -20.26 1.45 -6.85
N GLY A 79 -20.49 2.72 -7.19
CA GLY A 79 -21.06 3.15 -8.47
C GLY A 79 -22.54 2.81 -8.63
N ASN A 80 -23.32 2.77 -7.54
CA ASN A 80 -24.77 2.55 -7.57
C ASN A 80 -25.53 3.88 -7.63
N LEU A 81 -26.73 3.85 -8.23
CA LEU A 81 -27.75 4.90 -8.20
C LEU A 81 -28.05 5.50 -6.81
N VAL A 82 -27.52 6.67 -6.47
CA VAL A 82 -28.03 7.49 -5.35
C VAL A 82 -29.09 8.47 -5.85
N LYS A 83 -28.73 9.41 -6.73
CA LYS A 83 -29.63 10.51 -7.15
C LYS A 83 -29.34 11.00 -8.57
N TRP A 84 -30.39 11.32 -9.33
CA TRP A 84 -30.30 12.13 -10.56
C TRP A 84 -30.43 13.62 -10.23
N GLU A 85 -29.85 14.50 -11.04
CA GLU A 85 -30.18 15.93 -10.93
C GLU A 85 -31.66 16.21 -11.23
N GLU A 86 -32.22 17.20 -10.53
CA GLU A 86 -33.60 17.64 -10.68
C GLU A 86 -33.63 18.91 -11.53
N LEU A 87 -34.21 18.82 -12.73
CA LEU A 87 -34.32 19.93 -13.67
C LEU A 87 -35.77 20.16 -14.11
N THR A 88 -36.25 21.39 -13.92
CA THR A 88 -37.56 21.87 -14.39
C THR A 88 -37.54 22.16 -15.90
N GLY A 89 -37.30 21.13 -16.71
CA GLY A 89 -37.21 21.28 -18.17
C GLY A 89 -36.88 20.02 -18.97
N GLY A 90 -36.52 18.91 -18.33
CA GLY A 90 -36.14 17.66 -19.02
C GLY A 90 -34.67 17.31 -18.84
N ASN A 91 -33.92 17.17 -19.93
CA ASN A 91 -32.49 16.87 -19.96
C ASN A 91 -31.69 18.12 -20.35
N ARG A 92 -30.42 18.22 -19.93
CA ARG A 92 -29.51 19.24 -20.47
C ARG A 92 -29.18 18.89 -21.92
N THR A 93 -28.94 19.88 -22.76
CA THR A 93 -28.53 19.69 -24.16
C THR A 93 -27.18 20.34 -24.44
N LEU A 94 -26.41 19.72 -25.33
CA LEU A 94 -25.10 20.17 -25.78
C LEU A 94 -24.96 19.89 -27.29
N SER A 95 -24.42 20.85 -28.03
CA SER A 95 -23.98 20.68 -29.41
C SER A 95 -22.45 20.89 -29.45
N PRO A 96 -21.64 19.81 -29.40
CA PRO A 96 -20.18 19.93 -29.32
C PRO A 96 -19.60 20.68 -30.53
N SER A 97 -18.65 21.58 -30.27
CA SER A 97 -18.13 22.54 -31.24
C SER A 97 -16.63 22.76 -31.09
N GLY A 98 -15.94 23.00 -32.21
CA GLY A 98 -14.48 23.13 -32.22
C GLY A 98 -13.76 21.79 -31.97
N VAL A 99 -12.47 21.89 -31.66
CA VAL A 99 -11.62 20.73 -31.29
C VAL A 99 -11.84 20.35 -29.82
N GLU A 100 -11.97 21.36 -28.96
CA GLU A 100 -12.10 21.23 -27.51
C GLU A 100 -13.15 22.23 -27.01
N GLN A 101 -13.95 21.83 -26.02
CA GLN A 101 -15.01 22.64 -25.42
C GLN A 101 -15.15 22.33 -23.93
N THR A 102 -15.38 23.35 -23.09
CA THR A 102 -15.79 23.15 -21.70
C THR A 102 -17.27 23.50 -21.53
N VAL A 103 -17.99 22.66 -20.80
CA VAL A 103 -19.35 22.88 -20.29
C VAL A 103 -19.24 23.30 -18.82
N GLU A 104 -19.90 24.40 -18.45
CA GLU A 104 -19.77 25.02 -17.12
C GLU A 104 -21.14 25.14 -16.45
N ASP A 105 -21.59 24.03 -15.89
CA ASP A 105 -22.78 23.92 -15.04
C ASP A 105 -22.44 24.13 -13.55
N ASP A 106 -21.30 24.77 -13.25
CA ASP A 106 -20.78 25.04 -11.90
C ASP A 106 -21.07 26.47 -11.40
N GLU A 107 -21.94 27.21 -12.11
CA GLU A 107 -22.26 28.62 -11.86
C GLU A 107 -21.01 29.54 -11.86
N GLY A 108 -19.91 29.08 -12.48
CA GLY A 108 -18.62 29.77 -12.53
C GLY A 108 -17.77 29.67 -11.25
N PHE A 109 -18.17 28.83 -10.28
CA PHE A 109 -17.46 28.66 -9.00
C PHE A 109 -15.99 28.25 -9.18
N PHE A 110 -15.70 27.34 -10.13
CA PHE A 110 -14.35 26.91 -10.49
C PHE A 110 -13.50 28.10 -10.97
N ARG A 111 -14.07 28.98 -11.81
CA ARG A 111 -13.40 30.19 -12.29
C ARG A 111 -13.17 31.19 -11.16
N ALA A 112 -14.16 31.42 -10.30
CA ALA A 112 -14.03 32.36 -9.18
C ALA A 112 -12.90 31.95 -8.22
N GLN A 113 -12.82 30.67 -7.84
CA GLN A 113 -11.71 30.17 -7.04
C GLN A 113 -10.36 30.29 -7.77
N THR A 114 -10.25 29.74 -8.98
CA THR A 114 -8.97 29.70 -9.70
C THR A 114 -8.44 31.10 -10.03
N SER A 115 -9.28 32.06 -10.43
CA SER A 115 -8.86 33.45 -10.68
C SER A 115 -8.33 34.15 -9.42
N SER A 116 -8.94 33.92 -8.25
CA SER A 116 -8.44 34.48 -6.99
C SER A 116 -7.05 33.92 -6.61
N LYS A 117 -6.78 32.65 -6.94
CA LYS A 117 -5.48 31.99 -6.73
C LYS A 117 -4.36 32.56 -7.61
N TYR A 118 -4.71 33.19 -8.74
CA TYR A 118 -3.76 33.85 -9.65
C TYR A 118 -3.82 35.38 -9.63
N GLY A 119 -4.63 35.99 -8.73
CA GLY A 119 -4.71 37.45 -8.58
C GLY A 119 -5.37 38.18 -9.74
N ILE A 120 -6.20 37.50 -10.54
CA ILE A 120 -6.86 38.10 -11.71
C ILE A 120 -8.21 38.70 -11.31
N THR A 121 -8.20 39.95 -10.84
CA THR A 121 -9.40 40.80 -10.80
C THR A 121 -9.65 41.41 -12.18
N LEU A 122 -10.83 41.11 -12.75
CA LEU A 122 -11.38 41.83 -13.90
C LEU A 122 -12.43 42.80 -13.36
N ASP A 123 -12.11 44.10 -13.33
CA ASP A 123 -13.11 45.13 -13.02
C ASP A 123 -14.11 45.23 -14.17
N ALA A 124 -15.35 44.83 -13.90
CA ALA A 124 -16.41 44.71 -14.91
C ALA A 124 -17.10 46.04 -15.25
N THR A 125 -16.36 47.15 -15.23
CA THR A 125 -16.85 48.50 -15.55
C THR A 125 -15.79 49.36 -16.24
N GLU A 126 -15.38 48.99 -17.46
CA GLU A 126 -14.85 49.97 -18.40
C GLU A 126 -15.26 49.61 -19.84
N GLY A 127 -15.76 50.61 -20.56
CA GLY A 127 -16.35 50.45 -21.89
C GLY A 127 -15.32 50.61 -23.00
N LEU A 128 -15.62 50.06 -24.19
CA LEU A 128 -14.80 50.23 -25.39
C LEU A 128 -14.83 51.68 -25.89
N ALA A 129 -13.88 52.49 -25.42
CA ALA A 129 -13.42 53.71 -26.08
C ALA A 129 -11.91 53.84 -25.84
N GLY A 130 -11.14 54.06 -26.90
CA GLY A 130 -9.74 54.49 -26.80
C GLY A 130 -9.67 55.95 -27.17
N GLU A 131 -8.87 56.72 -26.43
CA GLU A 131 -8.57 58.11 -26.76
C GLU A 131 -7.05 58.26 -26.93
N ASP A 132 -6.68 58.87 -28.06
CA ASP A 132 -5.33 59.39 -28.29
C ASP A 132 -5.14 60.71 -27.49
N SER A 133 -3.95 61.30 -27.59
CA SER A 133 -3.45 62.35 -26.71
C SER A 133 -3.91 63.80 -27.03
N GLU A 134 -3.62 64.68 -26.06
CA GLU A 134 -3.38 66.15 -26.16
C GLU A 134 -4.56 67.15 -26.00
N ASP A 135 -4.51 67.84 -24.85
CA ASP A 135 -4.45 69.30 -24.64
C ASP A 135 -5.66 70.27 -24.82
N GLU A 136 -6.07 70.82 -23.67
CA GLU A 136 -6.42 72.21 -23.27
C GLU A 136 -7.24 73.22 -24.13
N GLU A 137 -7.89 74.14 -23.39
CA GLU A 137 -8.59 75.41 -23.75
C GLU A 137 -9.93 75.34 -24.54
N GLY A 138 -10.86 76.28 -24.29
CA GLY A 138 -11.89 76.59 -25.33
C GLY A 138 -13.30 77.14 -25.05
N ASP A 139 -13.60 77.86 -23.96
CA ASP A 139 -14.65 78.92 -23.93
C ASP A 139 -16.17 78.60 -24.15
N GLU A 140 -17.03 79.64 -24.09
CA GLU A 140 -18.51 79.64 -24.09
C GLU A 140 -19.17 79.55 -25.50
N GLY A 141 -20.43 79.07 -25.62
CA GLY A 141 -21.18 79.13 -26.90
C GLY A 141 -22.59 78.50 -26.95
N ASP A 142 -23.63 79.34 -26.92
CA ASP A 142 -25.07 79.06 -26.70
C ASP A 142 -25.91 78.48 -27.90
N GLU A 143 -27.11 77.98 -27.55
CA GLU A 143 -28.38 77.82 -28.33
C GLU A 143 -28.53 77.05 -29.69
N SER A 144 -29.35 75.97 -29.63
CA SER A 144 -30.57 75.74 -30.47
C SER A 144 -30.46 75.12 -31.92
N PRO A 145 -31.58 74.65 -32.56
CA PRO A 145 -32.27 73.38 -32.24
C PRO A 145 -32.79 72.55 -33.47
N ALA A 146 -33.71 71.58 -33.23
CA ALA A 146 -34.73 71.01 -34.16
C ALA A 146 -34.32 69.81 -35.09
N VAL A 147 -35.19 68.90 -35.62
CA VAL A 147 -36.64 68.61 -35.42
C VAL A 147 -37.10 67.23 -36.05
N HIS A 148 -38.18 66.61 -35.51
CA HIS A 148 -39.09 65.58 -36.12
C HIS A 148 -38.59 64.10 -36.28
N LYS A 149 -39.33 63.06 -35.83
CA LYS A 149 -40.56 62.32 -36.32
C LYS A 149 -40.30 61.35 -37.51
N SER A 150 -40.98 60.21 -37.73
CA SER A 150 -41.87 59.27 -36.97
C SER A 150 -42.19 58.06 -37.91
N SER A 151 -43.12 57.08 -37.76
CA SER A 151 -44.20 56.67 -36.80
C SER A 151 -44.82 55.31 -37.21
N GLY A 152 -45.15 54.41 -36.26
CA GLY A 152 -46.15 53.32 -36.40
C GLY A 152 -45.68 51.96 -36.99
N ASN A 153 -46.47 50.86 -36.92
CA ASN A 153 -47.77 50.65 -36.25
C ASN A 153 -48.17 49.15 -36.00
N GLN A 154 -48.96 48.90 -34.93
CA GLN A 154 -49.99 47.87 -34.59
C GLN A 154 -50.04 46.40 -35.14
N GLU A 155 -50.38 45.48 -34.21
CA GLU A 155 -51.34 44.31 -34.25
C GLU A 155 -51.10 43.10 -35.22
N GLU A 156 -51.73 41.91 -35.09
CA GLU A 156 -52.89 41.39 -34.31
C GLU A 156 -52.69 39.90 -33.85
N ALA A 157 -53.73 39.14 -33.44
CA ALA A 157 -53.64 37.79 -32.81
C ALA A 157 -54.64 36.72 -33.35
N ALA A 158 -54.42 35.42 -33.04
CA ALA A 158 -55.37 34.31 -33.33
C ALA A 158 -55.14 33.03 -32.47
N ASP A 159 -56.20 32.24 -32.26
CA ASP A 159 -56.27 30.99 -31.45
C ASP A 159 -56.06 29.67 -32.24
N GLY A 160 -55.87 28.55 -31.53
CA GLY A 160 -55.99 27.18 -32.09
C GLY A 160 -55.91 26.05 -31.03
N ASP A 161 -56.95 25.23 -30.91
CA ASP A 161 -57.09 24.13 -29.93
C ASP A 161 -57.09 22.73 -30.61
N GLY A 162 -56.75 21.66 -29.87
CA GLY A 162 -56.74 20.28 -30.37
C GLY A 162 -56.08 19.26 -29.43
N ALA A 163 -56.70 18.07 -29.26
CA ALA A 163 -56.34 17.12 -28.19
C ALA A 163 -56.45 15.62 -28.58
N VAL A 164 -55.93 14.77 -27.68
CA VAL A 164 -56.13 13.30 -27.52
C VAL A 164 -55.34 12.33 -28.45
N SER A 165 -54.45 11.53 -27.84
CA SER A 165 -54.42 10.05 -27.97
C SER A 165 -53.51 9.41 -26.89
N LEU A 166 -53.67 8.11 -26.61
CA LEU A 166 -52.97 7.40 -25.52
C LEU A 166 -52.82 5.88 -25.80
N ALA A 167 -51.79 5.26 -25.21
CA ALA A 167 -51.44 3.81 -25.17
C ALA A 167 -50.60 3.23 -26.34
N PRO A 168 -49.92 2.07 -26.17
CA PRO A 168 -49.47 1.38 -24.95
C PRO A 168 -47.95 1.09 -24.91
N ALA A 169 -47.43 0.59 -23.78
CA ALA A 169 -46.02 0.17 -23.63
C ALA A 169 -45.78 -1.33 -23.95
N PRO A 170 -44.67 -1.70 -24.63
CA PRO A 170 -44.22 -3.09 -24.79
C PRO A 170 -43.25 -3.54 -23.68
N SER A 171 -43.05 -4.86 -23.54
CA SER A 171 -42.38 -5.50 -22.41
C SER A 171 -40.86 -5.73 -22.55
N THR A 172 -40.14 -5.67 -21.42
CA THR A 172 -38.70 -5.94 -21.31
C THR A 172 -38.38 -7.44 -21.34
N PRO A 173 -37.34 -7.90 -22.06
CA PRO A 173 -36.78 -9.24 -21.92
C PRO A 173 -35.74 -9.32 -20.79
N LEU A 174 -35.82 -10.36 -19.95
CA LEU A 174 -35.09 -10.56 -18.68
C LEU A 174 -33.56 -10.79 -18.77
N ASN A 175 -32.88 -10.41 -19.86
CA ASN A 175 -31.56 -10.98 -20.21
C ASN A 175 -30.32 -10.07 -20.01
N GLU A 176 -30.47 -8.83 -19.52
CA GLU A 176 -29.36 -7.85 -19.50
C GLU A 176 -28.65 -7.67 -18.15
N ALA A 177 -29.29 -7.97 -17.02
CA ALA A 177 -28.64 -7.96 -15.70
C ALA A 177 -27.43 -8.93 -15.62
N SER A 178 -27.50 -10.03 -16.39
CA SER A 178 -26.42 -11.01 -16.58
C SER A 178 -25.21 -10.46 -17.35
N ARG A 179 -25.33 -9.31 -18.03
CA ARG A 179 -24.25 -8.67 -18.82
C ARG A 179 -23.51 -7.59 -18.05
N GLN A 180 -24.21 -6.73 -17.29
CA GLN A 180 -23.56 -5.72 -16.43
C GLN A 180 -22.70 -6.38 -15.33
N THR A 181 -23.19 -7.47 -14.73
CA THR A 181 -22.41 -8.30 -13.80
C THR A 181 -21.19 -8.97 -14.45
N SER A 182 -21.19 -9.15 -15.77
CA SER A 182 -20.02 -9.61 -16.53
C SER A 182 -19.02 -8.49 -16.87
N ARG A 183 -19.43 -7.21 -16.86
CA ARG A 183 -18.54 -6.05 -17.07
C ARG A 183 -17.87 -5.53 -15.79
N ARG A 184 -18.54 -5.52 -14.63
CA ARG A 184 -17.79 -5.28 -13.37
C ARG A 184 -16.77 -6.39 -13.05
N ARG A 185 -16.91 -7.55 -13.70
CA ARG A 185 -15.91 -8.62 -13.77
C ARG A 185 -14.87 -8.47 -14.88
N SER A 186 -15.01 -7.56 -15.86
CA SER A 186 -13.96 -7.33 -16.86
C SER A 186 -12.80 -6.55 -16.26
N ASP A 187 -13.04 -5.45 -15.56
CA ASP A 187 -11.98 -4.50 -15.22
C ASP A 187 -11.13 -5.01 -14.04
N THR A 188 -11.80 -5.53 -13.00
CA THR A 188 -11.17 -6.33 -11.95
C THR A 188 -10.56 -7.62 -12.51
N GLY A 189 -11.16 -8.20 -13.54
CA GLY A 189 -10.64 -9.35 -14.28
C GLY A 189 -9.46 -9.03 -15.18
N GLU A 190 -9.26 -7.77 -15.58
CA GLU A 190 -8.22 -7.30 -16.48
C GLU A 190 -6.97 -6.96 -15.68
N LEU A 191 -7.12 -6.27 -14.54
CA LEU A 191 -6.06 -6.21 -13.52
C LEU A 191 -5.65 -7.62 -13.06
N THR A 192 -6.62 -8.51 -12.82
CA THR A 192 -6.32 -9.92 -12.47
C THR A 192 -5.65 -10.67 -13.63
N ARG A 193 -5.98 -10.39 -14.89
CA ARG A 193 -5.32 -10.99 -16.07
C ARG A 193 -3.90 -10.47 -16.23
N GLN A 194 -3.69 -9.16 -16.13
CA GLN A 194 -2.37 -8.54 -16.16
C GLN A 194 -1.47 -9.10 -15.05
N MET A 195 -2.00 -9.26 -13.83
CA MET A 195 -1.29 -9.93 -12.73
C MET A 195 -0.99 -11.41 -13.05
N ILE A 196 -1.92 -12.16 -13.65
CA ILE A 196 -1.71 -13.57 -14.06
C ILE A 196 -0.71 -13.68 -15.23
N GLU A 197 -0.69 -12.72 -16.14
CA GLU A 197 0.25 -12.67 -17.27
C GLU A 197 1.65 -12.25 -16.81
N GLN A 198 1.75 -11.33 -15.85
CA GLN A 198 2.98 -11.00 -15.14
C GLN A 198 3.48 -12.19 -14.30
N GLU A 199 2.60 -12.91 -13.60
CA GLU A 199 2.92 -14.15 -12.88
C GLU A 199 3.42 -15.24 -13.84
N ARG A 200 2.81 -15.37 -15.03
CA ARG A 200 3.27 -16.28 -16.09
C ARG A 200 4.63 -15.86 -16.66
N ALA A 201 4.86 -14.57 -16.87
CA ALA A 201 6.16 -14.05 -17.33
C ALA A 201 7.25 -14.33 -16.29
N LEU A 202 7.00 -14.03 -15.01
CA LEU A 202 7.89 -14.33 -13.89
C LEU A 202 8.12 -15.84 -13.72
N LYS A 203 7.12 -16.69 -13.99
CA LYS A 203 7.30 -18.15 -14.01
C LYS A 203 8.09 -18.64 -15.22
N LEU A 204 7.98 -18.00 -16.39
CA LEU A 204 8.76 -18.33 -17.57
C LEU A 204 10.23 -17.89 -17.45
N GLU A 205 10.46 -16.71 -16.85
CA GLU A 205 11.79 -16.20 -16.50
C GLU A 205 12.41 -17.01 -15.36
N GLY A 206 11.61 -17.37 -14.36
CA GLY A 206 11.99 -18.31 -13.29
C GLY A 206 12.40 -19.67 -13.83
N ALA A 207 11.61 -20.27 -14.74
CA ALA A 207 11.94 -21.55 -15.36
C ALA A 207 13.25 -21.53 -16.16
N ARG A 208 13.60 -20.40 -16.81
CA ARG A 208 14.92 -20.24 -17.47
C ARG A 208 16.06 -20.19 -16.47
N HIS A 209 15.91 -19.43 -15.39
CA HIS A 209 16.89 -19.45 -14.29
C HIS A 209 16.94 -20.83 -13.62
N GLU A 210 15.84 -21.59 -13.60
CA GLU A 210 15.78 -22.96 -13.09
C GLU A 210 16.55 -23.94 -14.00
N GLU A 211 16.46 -23.79 -15.32
CA GLU A 211 17.30 -24.52 -16.28
C GLU A 211 18.78 -24.16 -16.09
N GLU A 212 19.14 -22.87 -16.01
CA GLU A 212 20.52 -22.44 -15.71
C GLU A 212 21.04 -22.93 -14.35
N LEU A 213 20.17 -23.03 -13.33
CA LEU A 213 20.53 -23.56 -12.01
C LEU A 213 20.67 -25.09 -12.01
N ARG A 214 19.95 -25.83 -12.87
CA ARG A 214 20.10 -27.29 -13.03
C ARG A 214 21.43 -27.68 -13.70
N ASP A 215 22.01 -26.79 -14.49
CA ASP A 215 23.37 -26.95 -15.05
C ASP A 215 24.48 -26.57 -14.06
N LEU A 216 24.15 -25.85 -12.97
CA LEU A 216 25.10 -25.37 -11.96
C LEU A 216 25.05 -26.11 -10.62
N LEU A 217 23.91 -26.70 -10.25
CA LEU A 217 23.69 -27.40 -8.98
C LEU A 217 23.57 -28.91 -9.21
N SER A 218 24.29 -29.69 -8.41
CA SER A 218 24.19 -31.14 -8.37
C SER A 218 22.92 -31.56 -7.61
N PRO A 219 22.27 -32.68 -7.97
CA PRO A 219 21.18 -33.26 -7.18
C PRO A 219 21.53 -33.66 -5.74
N ASN A 220 22.82 -33.61 -5.37
CA ASN A 220 23.30 -33.83 -4.00
C ASN A 220 23.38 -32.54 -3.15
N ASP A 221 23.38 -31.37 -3.79
CA ASP A 221 23.57 -30.08 -3.10
C ASP A 221 22.31 -29.72 -2.32
N SER A 222 22.46 -29.13 -1.13
CA SER A 222 21.31 -28.72 -0.32
C SER A 222 21.38 -27.26 0.14
N LEU A 223 20.21 -26.62 0.21
CA LEU A 223 20.07 -25.23 0.61
C LEU A 223 19.75 -25.15 2.11
N TRP A 224 20.66 -24.57 2.89
CA TRP A 224 20.52 -24.39 4.33
C TRP A 224 20.01 -22.98 4.64
N VAL A 225 18.71 -22.84 4.86
CA VAL A 225 18.06 -21.57 5.26
C VAL A 225 18.20 -21.40 6.78
N VAL A 226 19.06 -20.48 7.20
CA VAL A 226 19.44 -20.26 8.60
C VAL A 226 18.81 -18.97 9.12
N ALA A 227 17.89 -19.10 10.07
CA ALA A 227 17.21 -17.97 10.72
C ALA A 227 17.24 -18.13 12.24
N TYR A 228 17.03 -17.05 13.00
CA TYR A 228 16.93 -17.17 14.45
C TYR A 228 15.73 -18.05 14.86
N GLU A 229 14.64 -18.04 14.10
CA GLU A 229 13.45 -18.84 14.38
C GLU A 229 13.04 -19.73 13.21
N LEU A 230 12.68 -20.98 13.50
CA LEU A 230 12.14 -21.92 12.51
C LEU A 230 10.79 -21.42 11.94
N PRO A 231 10.45 -21.77 10.68
CA PRO A 231 9.17 -21.43 10.06
C PRO A 231 7.98 -22.10 10.77
N VAL A 232 8.19 -23.32 11.26
CA VAL A 232 7.23 -24.06 12.09
C VAL A 232 7.71 -23.98 13.54
N GLY A 233 6.84 -23.53 14.43
CA GLY A 233 7.06 -23.58 15.88
C GLY A 233 6.54 -24.87 16.49
N VAL A 234 6.83 -25.08 17.77
CA VAL A 234 6.33 -26.21 18.55
C VAL A 234 5.62 -25.68 19.79
N VAL A 235 4.51 -26.32 20.16
CA VAL A 235 3.81 -26.12 21.44
C VAL A 235 3.73 -27.44 22.20
N LYS A 236 3.70 -27.37 23.53
CA LYS A 236 3.43 -28.52 24.39
C LYS A 236 1.99 -28.41 24.89
N ASP A 237 1.18 -29.43 24.66
CA ASP A 237 -0.17 -29.51 25.22
C ASP A 237 -0.09 -29.81 26.72
N GLU A 238 -0.55 -28.87 27.55
CA GLU A 238 -0.55 -28.98 29.00
C GLU A 238 -1.37 -30.17 29.52
N LYS A 239 -2.36 -30.65 28.75
CA LYS A 239 -3.29 -31.71 29.16
C LYS A 239 -2.80 -33.11 28.82
N THR A 240 -2.05 -33.27 27.72
CA THR A 240 -1.51 -34.58 27.31
C THR A 240 0.02 -34.70 27.43
N GLY A 241 0.71 -33.59 27.72
CA GLY A 241 2.17 -33.49 27.77
C GLY A 241 2.86 -33.59 26.40
N LYS A 242 2.11 -33.77 25.31
CA LYS A 242 2.65 -34.03 23.97
C LYS A 242 3.05 -32.74 23.25
N PHE A 243 4.05 -32.86 22.37
CA PHE A 243 4.44 -31.80 21.46
C PHE A 243 3.58 -31.81 20.19
N ALA A 244 3.18 -30.64 19.72
CA ALA A 244 2.45 -30.44 18.47
C ALA A 244 3.10 -29.32 17.65
N LEU A 245 3.06 -29.47 16.32
CA LEU A 245 3.52 -28.43 15.40
C LEU A 245 2.56 -27.25 15.38
N ARG A 246 3.11 -26.04 15.32
CA ARG A 246 2.38 -24.78 15.24
C ARG A 246 2.92 -23.94 14.08
N GLN A 247 2.08 -23.62 13.10
CA GLN A 247 2.46 -22.67 12.05
C GLN A 247 2.61 -21.26 12.65
N LYS A 248 3.69 -20.56 12.33
CA LYS A 248 3.94 -19.19 12.81
C LYS A 248 3.21 -18.16 11.93
N LYS A 249 2.91 -17.00 12.53
CA LYS A 249 2.24 -15.86 11.88
C LYS A 249 3.21 -14.87 11.20
N SER A 250 4.51 -15.16 11.18
CA SER A 250 5.47 -14.43 10.34
C SER A 250 5.24 -14.75 8.86
N LEU A 251 5.48 -13.80 7.95
CA LEU A 251 5.18 -14.00 6.53
C LEU A 251 6.31 -14.71 5.78
N LEU A 252 7.55 -14.22 5.90
CA LEU A 252 8.71 -14.72 5.14
C LEU A 252 8.95 -16.23 5.32
N MET A 253 9.26 -16.64 6.55
CA MET A 253 9.77 -17.99 6.80
C MET A 253 8.74 -19.09 6.47
N PRO A 254 7.45 -18.96 6.85
CA PRO A 254 6.42 -19.93 6.45
C PRO A 254 6.16 -19.99 4.94
N SER A 255 6.20 -18.87 4.18
CA SER A 255 6.06 -18.95 2.72
C SER A 255 7.29 -19.55 2.04
N LEU A 256 8.52 -19.27 2.52
CA LEU A 256 9.72 -20.00 2.07
C LEU A 256 9.64 -21.49 2.39
N HIS A 257 9.03 -21.85 3.52
CA HIS A 257 8.81 -23.24 3.94
C HIS A 257 7.73 -23.95 3.13
N ALA A 258 6.70 -23.24 2.66
CA ALA A 258 5.65 -23.78 1.80
C ALA A 258 6.20 -24.19 0.43
N ILE A 259 6.94 -23.30 -0.24
CA ILE A 259 7.52 -23.55 -1.58
C ILE A 259 8.74 -24.49 -1.57
N ARG A 260 9.18 -24.97 -0.40
CA ARG A 260 10.45 -25.72 -0.25
C ARG A 260 10.53 -27.01 -1.08
N ASN A 261 9.37 -27.58 -1.41
CA ASN A 261 9.25 -28.82 -2.20
C ASN A 261 9.18 -28.56 -3.71
N ASP A 262 9.00 -27.29 -4.12
CA ASP A 262 8.92 -26.86 -5.52
C ASP A 262 10.30 -26.45 -6.09
N LEU A 263 11.34 -26.50 -5.26
CA LEU A 263 12.72 -26.12 -5.59
C LEU A 263 13.56 -27.34 -6.01
N ILE A 264 14.52 -27.12 -6.92
CA ILE A 264 15.39 -28.16 -7.48
C ILE A 264 16.14 -28.95 -6.38
N VAL A 265 16.64 -28.22 -5.36
CA VAL A 265 17.50 -28.73 -4.30
C VAL A 265 16.75 -28.90 -2.98
N PRO A 266 17.03 -29.95 -2.19
CA PRO A 266 16.43 -30.13 -0.87
C PRO A 266 16.78 -28.97 0.07
N VAL A 267 15.75 -28.32 0.63
CA VAL A 267 15.90 -27.18 1.54
C VAL A 267 15.79 -27.63 3.00
N LYS A 268 16.78 -27.26 3.82
CA LYS A 268 16.86 -27.49 5.26
C LYS A 268 16.74 -26.16 5.99
N PHE A 269 15.91 -26.08 7.02
CA PHE A 269 15.70 -24.87 7.83
C PHE A 269 16.36 -25.03 9.20
N VAL A 270 17.22 -24.08 9.59
CA VAL A 270 17.93 -24.08 10.88
C VAL A 270 17.45 -22.91 11.73
N GLY A 271 17.07 -23.17 12.99
CA GLY A 271 16.69 -22.11 13.93
C GLY A 271 16.02 -22.60 15.22
N TYR A 272 15.52 -21.67 16.04
CA TYR A 272 14.85 -21.99 17.29
C TYR A 272 13.36 -22.39 17.07
N PRO A 273 12.88 -23.50 17.67
CA PRO A 273 11.49 -23.97 17.52
C PRO A 273 10.44 -23.17 18.31
N GLY A 274 10.79 -22.08 18.99
CA GLY A 274 9.87 -21.25 19.78
C GLY A 274 9.71 -21.73 21.23
N LEU A 275 9.61 -23.05 21.45
CA LEU A 275 9.59 -23.66 22.78
C LEU A 275 11.02 -23.93 23.30
N TRP A 276 11.22 -23.80 24.62
CA TRP A 276 12.48 -24.13 25.30
C TRP A 276 12.26 -25.31 26.24
N VAL A 277 13.21 -26.26 26.26
CA VAL A 277 13.13 -27.51 27.05
C VAL A 277 14.48 -27.86 27.68
N GLU A 278 14.44 -28.37 28.91
CA GLU A 278 15.62 -28.78 29.68
C GLU A 278 16.03 -30.24 29.38
N SER A 279 15.05 -31.15 29.20
CA SER A 279 15.34 -32.56 28.93
C SER A 279 15.84 -32.79 27.51
N GLU A 280 16.93 -33.55 27.37
CA GLU A 280 17.46 -33.98 26.09
C GLU A 280 16.53 -34.99 25.38
N GLU A 281 15.72 -35.74 26.13
CA GLU A 281 14.66 -36.59 25.60
C GLU A 281 13.55 -35.76 24.92
N GLU A 282 13.17 -34.62 25.52
CA GLU A 282 12.21 -33.69 24.92
C GLU A 282 12.79 -33.04 23.66
N ARG A 283 14.09 -32.69 23.67
CA ARG A 283 14.79 -32.18 22.48
C ARG A 283 14.80 -33.20 21.34
N ALA A 284 15.04 -34.47 21.64
CA ALA A 284 15.00 -35.56 20.66
C ALA A 284 13.58 -35.77 20.09
N GLN A 285 12.54 -35.76 20.92
CA GLN A 285 11.15 -35.82 20.48
C GLN A 285 10.76 -34.64 19.58
N ILE A 286 11.21 -33.42 19.94
CA ILE A 286 10.97 -32.22 19.14
C ILE A 286 11.74 -32.27 17.80
N ALA A 287 12.98 -32.78 17.78
CA ALA A 287 13.74 -32.97 16.55
C ALA A 287 13.05 -33.97 15.60
N GLN A 288 12.60 -35.12 16.11
CA GLN A 288 11.84 -36.11 15.32
C GLN A 288 10.51 -35.56 14.77
N LEU A 289 9.86 -34.64 15.50
CA LEU A 289 8.64 -33.96 15.04
C LEU A 289 8.91 -32.93 13.92
N LEU A 290 10.12 -32.37 13.87
CA LEU A 290 10.55 -31.32 12.94
C LEU A 290 11.29 -31.85 11.69
N GLU A 291 11.90 -33.03 11.79
CA GLU A 291 12.62 -33.70 10.70
C GLU A 291 11.77 -33.88 9.42
N PRO A 292 10.50 -34.35 9.46
CA PRO A 292 9.63 -34.41 8.27
C PRO A 292 9.27 -33.03 7.67
N GLN A 293 9.53 -31.95 8.39
CA GLN A 293 9.37 -30.58 7.90
C GLN A 293 10.67 -29.99 7.33
N GLY A 294 11.77 -30.75 7.30
CA GLY A 294 13.09 -30.24 6.92
C GLY A 294 13.68 -29.28 7.95
N CYS A 295 13.20 -29.30 9.19
CA CYS A 295 13.54 -28.33 10.23
C CYS A 295 14.52 -28.92 11.25
N ILE A 296 15.63 -28.21 11.49
CA ILE A 296 16.72 -28.57 12.38
C ILE A 296 16.70 -27.60 13.58
N PRO A 297 16.28 -28.05 14.78
CA PRO A 297 16.17 -27.17 15.94
C PRO A 297 17.54 -26.82 16.55
N VAL A 298 17.78 -25.52 16.75
CA VAL A 298 18.90 -24.99 17.54
C VAL A 298 18.38 -24.56 18.91
N TRP A 299 19.13 -24.90 19.96
CA TRP A 299 18.74 -24.70 21.36
C TRP A 299 19.57 -23.57 21.99
N PRO A 300 19.07 -22.32 22.03
CA PRO A 300 19.84 -21.19 22.53
C PRO A 300 20.16 -21.35 24.02
N SER A 301 21.39 -21.00 24.40
CA SER A 301 21.81 -20.98 25.80
C SER A 301 20.90 -20.05 26.64
N LYS A 302 20.31 -20.60 27.72
CA LYS A 302 19.38 -19.88 28.63
C LYS A 302 20.00 -18.59 29.16
N ALA A 303 21.30 -18.62 29.48
CA ALA A 303 22.06 -17.48 30.00
C ALA A 303 22.32 -16.36 28.96
N HIS A 304 22.14 -16.63 27.67
CA HIS A 304 22.37 -15.67 26.59
C HIS A 304 21.10 -15.25 25.85
N LYS A 305 20.07 -16.09 25.79
CA LYS A 305 18.82 -15.86 25.02
C LYS A 305 18.18 -14.50 25.31
N GLU A 306 17.95 -14.18 26.59
CA GLU A 306 17.28 -12.93 27.00
C GLU A 306 18.13 -11.69 26.67
N ALA A 307 19.42 -11.72 27.00
CA ALA A 307 20.37 -10.65 26.69
C ALA A 307 20.58 -10.45 25.18
N PHE A 308 20.52 -11.53 24.39
CA PHE A 308 20.53 -11.50 22.93
C PHE A 308 19.27 -10.86 22.34
N LEU A 309 18.09 -11.26 22.82
CA LEU A 309 16.81 -10.69 22.38
C LEU A 309 16.74 -9.20 22.69
N PHE A 310 17.13 -8.79 23.90
CA PHE A 310 17.26 -7.39 24.28
C PHE A 310 18.24 -6.64 23.36
N PHE A 311 19.42 -7.21 23.06
CA PHE A 311 20.37 -6.58 22.13
C PHE A 311 19.77 -6.38 20.73
N CYS A 312 19.05 -7.39 20.24
CA CYS A 312 18.36 -7.34 18.94
C CYS A 312 17.27 -6.25 18.93
N GLN A 313 16.50 -6.08 19.99
CA GLN A 313 15.31 -5.21 19.98
C GLN A 313 15.53 -3.80 20.55
N ALA A 314 16.41 -3.63 21.55
CA ALA A 314 16.70 -2.32 22.13
C ALA A 314 17.87 -1.60 21.44
N VAL A 315 18.80 -2.33 20.80
CA VAL A 315 19.99 -1.74 20.15
C VAL A 315 19.91 -1.84 18.63
N LEU A 316 19.74 -3.04 18.08
CA LEU A 316 19.77 -3.21 16.62
C LEU A 316 18.51 -2.68 15.93
N TRP A 317 17.31 -3.06 16.40
CA TRP A 317 16.06 -2.71 15.74
C TRP A 317 15.85 -1.18 15.57
N PRO A 318 16.00 -0.32 16.60
CA PRO A 318 15.93 1.14 16.46
C PRO A 318 17.02 1.69 15.52
N LEU A 319 18.26 1.22 15.67
CA LEU A 319 19.39 1.67 14.85
C LEU A 319 19.14 1.39 13.35
N PHE A 320 18.68 0.19 13.00
CA PHE A 320 18.36 -0.17 11.61
C PHE A 320 17.22 0.69 11.03
N HIS A 321 16.28 1.14 11.86
CA HIS A 321 15.19 2.05 11.47
C HIS A 321 15.54 3.55 11.62
N ASN A 322 16.82 3.90 11.81
CA ASN A 322 17.33 5.26 12.00
C ASN A 322 16.88 5.99 13.28
N VAL A 323 16.37 5.27 14.28
CA VAL A 323 16.01 5.81 15.60
C VAL A 323 17.21 5.69 16.55
N LEU A 324 17.85 6.82 16.85
CA LEU A 324 18.99 6.90 17.79
C LEU A 324 18.57 7.20 19.24
N PHE A 325 17.42 7.86 19.43
CA PHE A 325 16.95 8.29 20.73
C PHE A 325 15.47 7.95 20.87
N ARG A 326 15.13 7.10 21.84
CA ARG A 326 13.78 6.98 22.38
C ARG A 326 13.63 8.02 23.50
N SER A 327 12.59 8.84 23.44
CA SER A 327 12.40 10.00 24.32
C SER A 327 11.73 9.67 25.66
N ASP A 328 11.28 8.43 25.82
CA ASP A 328 10.36 7.95 26.86
C ASP A 328 11.03 7.12 27.96
N GLN A 329 12.21 6.55 27.70
CA GLN A 329 12.88 5.62 28.62
C GLN A 329 14.36 5.97 28.80
N SER A 330 14.93 5.59 29.94
CA SER A 330 16.37 5.62 30.17
C SER A 330 17.06 4.66 29.19
N THR A 331 17.64 5.19 28.12
CA THR A 331 18.43 4.39 27.17
C THR A 331 19.62 3.76 27.90
N GLU A 332 19.53 2.47 28.22
CA GLU A 332 20.63 1.77 28.90
C GLU A 332 21.93 1.95 28.10
N PRO A 333 23.06 2.28 28.75
CA PRO A 333 24.33 2.42 28.08
C PRO A 333 24.73 1.08 27.43
N PHE A 334 25.36 1.15 26.25
CA PHE A 334 25.72 -0.02 25.46
C PHE A 334 26.48 -1.07 26.29
N SER A 335 25.86 -2.24 26.47
CA SER A 335 26.40 -3.30 27.31
C SER A 335 27.18 -4.33 26.50
N TYR A 336 28.49 -4.40 26.73
CA TYR A 336 29.35 -5.44 26.17
C TYR A 336 28.97 -6.86 26.62
N ALA A 337 28.27 -7.03 27.75
CA ALA A 337 27.74 -8.33 28.16
C ALA A 337 26.54 -8.78 27.30
N LYS A 338 25.70 -7.83 26.89
CA LYS A 338 24.62 -8.09 25.91
C LYS A 338 25.22 -8.36 24.52
N TRP A 339 26.30 -7.67 24.12
CA TRP A 339 27.07 -8.00 22.90
C TRP A 339 27.70 -9.39 22.94
N HIS A 340 28.35 -9.79 24.05
CA HIS A 340 28.92 -11.13 24.19
C HIS A 340 27.84 -12.22 24.07
N SER A 341 26.66 -11.99 24.64
CA SER A 341 25.52 -12.91 24.49
C SER A 341 25.06 -13.00 23.02
N TYR A 342 25.10 -11.90 22.26
CA TYR A 342 24.83 -11.92 20.82
C TYR A 342 25.90 -12.66 20.02
N GLN A 343 27.19 -12.49 20.35
CA GLN A 343 28.28 -13.29 19.78
C GLN A 343 28.17 -14.78 20.12
N ALA A 344 27.65 -15.14 21.30
CA ALA A 344 27.45 -16.53 21.72
C ALA A 344 26.31 -17.20 20.94
N ILE A 345 25.12 -16.58 20.87
CA ILE A 345 24.00 -17.10 20.08
C ILE A 345 24.37 -17.21 18.59
N ASN A 346 25.06 -16.22 18.02
CA ASN A 346 25.54 -16.30 16.64
C ASN A 346 26.57 -17.43 16.41
N ARG A 347 27.32 -17.82 17.45
CA ARG A 347 28.21 -18.97 17.38
C ARG A 347 27.41 -20.27 17.42
N GLU A 348 26.51 -20.44 18.38
CA GLU A 348 25.64 -21.62 18.52
C GLU A 348 24.93 -21.99 17.20
N TRP A 349 24.44 -20.99 16.46
CA TRP A 349 23.85 -21.19 15.13
C TRP A 349 24.85 -21.62 14.05
N ALA A 350 26.02 -20.98 13.99
CA ALA A 350 27.06 -21.34 13.02
C ALA A 350 27.64 -22.73 13.27
N GLU A 351 27.74 -23.14 14.54
CA GLU A 351 28.21 -24.48 14.92
C GLU A 351 27.16 -25.54 14.55
N ALA A 352 25.87 -25.28 14.76
CA ALA A 352 24.79 -26.16 14.34
C ALA A 352 24.76 -26.43 12.82
N VAL A 353 25.16 -25.45 12.00
CA VAL A 353 25.31 -25.60 10.54
C VAL A 353 26.58 -26.38 10.19
N VAL A 354 27.75 -25.96 10.69
CA VAL A 354 29.05 -26.56 10.32
C VAL A 354 29.18 -28.03 10.76
N GLU A 355 28.45 -28.46 11.79
CA GLU A 355 28.39 -29.87 12.19
C GLU A 355 27.65 -30.78 11.19
N ARG A 356 26.87 -30.23 10.25
CA ARG A 356 25.86 -30.99 9.48
C ARG A 356 25.79 -30.67 7.98
N ALA A 357 26.28 -29.51 7.55
CA ALA A 357 26.40 -29.14 6.14
C ALA A 357 27.66 -29.76 5.51
N ALA A 358 27.58 -30.12 4.23
CA ALA A 358 28.74 -30.47 3.41
C ALA A 358 29.53 -29.21 3.00
N ASP A 359 30.77 -29.38 2.51
CA ASP A 359 31.56 -28.24 2.00
C ASP A 359 30.96 -27.61 0.73
N ASP A 360 30.22 -28.38 -0.07
CA ASP A 360 29.54 -27.93 -1.29
C ASP A 360 28.16 -27.28 -1.02
N ASP A 361 27.59 -27.45 0.19
CA ASP A 361 26.25 -26.95 0.53
C ASP A 361 26.17 -25.41 0.50
N VAL A 362 25.00 -24.89 0.10
CA VAL A 362 24.74 -23.44 0.07
C VAL A 362 24.05 -23.03 1.37
N VAL A 363 24.70 -22.17 2.16
CA VAL A 363 24.14 -21.64 3.41
C VAL A 363 23.60 -20.23 3.20
N TRP A 364 22.30 -20.04 3.44
CA TRP A 364 21.64 -18.74 3.34
C TRP A 364 21.18 -18.26 4.72
N VAL A 365 21.86 -17.24 5.25
CA VAL A 365 21.64 -16.67 6.58
C VAL A 365 20.70 -15.46 6.50
N HIS A 366 19.71 -15.39 7.39
CA HIS A 366 18.68 -14.35 7.39
C HIS A 366 18.72 -13.41 8.60
N ASP A 367 18.64 -12.12 8.27
CA ASP A 367 18.29 -10.97 9.11
C ASP A 367 19.27 -10.54 10.23
N TYR A 368 19.01 -9.37 10.82
CA TYR A 368 19.89 -8.71 11.80
C TYR A 368 20.20 -9.53 13.06
N HIS A 369 19.41 -10.57 13.33
CA HIS A 369 19.65 -11.52 14.40
C HIS A 369 20.97 -12.31 14.24
N LEU A 370 21.38 -12.61 13.00
CA LEU A 370 22.44 -13.59 12.69
C LEU A 370 23.62 -13.02 11.87
N MET A 371 23.89 -11.72 11.98
CA MET A 371 24.91 -11.03 11.15
C MET A 371 26.35 -11.54 11.34
N LEU A 372 26.66 -12.28 12.42
CA LEU A 372 27.98 -12.83 12.67
C LEU A 372 28.13 -14.30 12.22
N VAL A 373 27.04 -14.99 11.89
CA VAL A 373 27.06 -16.39 11.44
C VAL A 373 27.99 -16.59 10.22
N PRO A 374 28.00 -15.74 9.17
CA PRO A 374 28.91 -15.92 8.03
C PRO A 374 30.40 -15.92 8.43
N MET A 375 30.79 -15.09 9.41
CA MET A 375 32.16 -15.06 9.95
C MET A 375 32.49 -16.33 10.75
N PHE A 376 31.54 -16.88 11.51
CA PHE A 376 31.77 -18.10 12.27
C PHE A 376 31.83 -19.35 11.37
N ILE A 377 31.02 -19.42 10.32
CA ILE A 377 31.07 -20.48 9.31
C ILE A 377 32.40 -20.44 8.53
N THR A 378 32.74 -19.29 7.94
CA THR A 378 33.96 -19.14 7.10
C THR A 378 35.28 -19.30 7.85
N ARG A 379 35.25 -19.24 9.19
CA ARG A 379 36.38 -19.59 10.07
C ARG A 379 36.57 -21.09 10.24
N LYS A 380 35.53 -21.91 10.06
CA LYS A 380 35.57 -23.38 10.21
C LYS A 380 35.72 -24.10 8.86
N SER A 381 34.85 -23.81 7.89
CA SER A 381 35.07 -24.20 6.48
C SER A 381 35.29 -22.95 5.63
N ARG A 382 36.32 -22.95 4.79
CA ARG A 382 36.60 -21.86 3.83
C ARG A 382 35.96 -22.09 2.46
N LEU A 383 35.39 -23.28 2.23
CA LEU A 383 34.77 -23.68 0.97
C LEU A 383 33.26 -23.43 0.96
N ALA A 384 32.61 -23.52 2.12
CA ALA A 384 31.18 -23.29 2.29
C ALA A 384 30.70 -21.98 1.64
N ASN A 385 29.73 -22.11 0.72
CA ASN A 385 29.12 -21.00 0.01
C ASN A 385 28.12 -20.27 0.90
N VAL A 386 28.42 -19.05 1.37
CA VAL A 386 27.56 -18.34 2.34
C VAL A 386 26.90 -17.10 1.75
N GLY A 387 25.57 -17.12 1.62
CA GLY A 387 24.75 -15.94 1.42
C GLY A 387 24.25 -15.37 2.76
N PHE A 388 24.13 -14.04 2.86
CA PHE A 388 23.44 -13.34 3.93
C PHE A 388 22.39 -12.38 3.34
N PHE A 389 21.19 -12.29 3.93
CA PHE A 389 20.16 -11.34 3.51
C PHE A 389 19.60 -10.55 4.70
N LEU A 390 19.59 -9.21 4.61
CA LEU A 390 19.00 -8.33 5.62
C LEU A 390 17.56 -7.96 5.25
N HIS A 391 16.60 -8.29 6.12
CA HIS A 391 15.19 -7.97 5.92
C HIS A 391 14.79 -6.63 6.55
N SER A 392 15.52 -6.19 7.57
CA SER A 392 15.43 -4.82 8.08
C SER A 392 16.05 -3.80 7.10
N PRO A 393 15.69 -2.50 7.19
CA PRO A 393 16.40 -1.44 6.49
C PRO A 393 17.88 -1.39 6.88
N PHE A 394 18.77 -0.93 6.00
CA PHE A 394 20.15 -0.60 6.39
C PHE A 394 20.29 0.94 6.54
N PRO A 395 20.69 1.44 7.73
CA PRO A 395 20.64 2.85 8.07
C PRO A 395 21.82 3.61 7.48
N SER A 396 21.70 4.94 7.41
CA SER A 396 22.80 5.75 6.88
C SER A 396 24.07 5.62 7.73
N SER A 397 25.25 5.79 7.11
CA SER A 397 26.53 5.65 7.83
C SER A 397 26.70 6.63 9.01
N GLU A 398 25.96 7.75 9.05
CA GLU A 398 25.97 8.70 10.17
C GLU A 398 25.12 8.21 11.36
N ILE A 399 24.17 7.32 11.12
CA ILE A 399 23.45 6.57 12.17
C ILE A 399 24.30 5.37 12.60
N PHE A 400 24.74 4.53 11.64
CA PHE A 400 25.44 3.28 11.92
C PHE A 400 26.77 3.47 12.69
N ARG A 401 27.47 4.60 12.49
CA ARG A 401 28.71 4.92 13.21
C ARG A 401 28.56 5.02 14.74
N ASN A 402 27.34 5.25 15.25
CA ASN A 402 27.09 5.37 16.69
C ASN A 402 27.15 4.00 17.41
N LEU A 403 26.98 2.89 16.69
CA LEU A 403 27.13 1.56 17.26
C LEU A 403 28.62 1.29 17.59
N PRO A 404 28.98 0.93 18.83
CA PRO A 404 30.38 0.66 19.18
C PRO A 404 30.99 -0.50 18.39
N VAL A 405 30.21 -1.57 18.19
CA VAL A 405 30.61 -2.83 17.53
C VAL A 405 30.40 -2.84 16.02
N ARG A 406 30.17 -1.66 15.42
CA ARG A 406 29.94 -1.45 13.97
C ARG A 406 30.93 -2.17 13.06
N GLU A 407 32.22 -2.20 13.44
CA GLU A 407 33.26 -2.83 12.62
C GLU A 407 33.16 -4.35 12.63
N GLU A 408 32.88 -4.97 13.78
CA GLU A 408 32.75 -6.43 13.89
C GLU A 408 31.58 -6.93 13.02
N ILE A 409 30.45 -6.21 13.03
CA ILE A 409 29.28 -6.52 12.22
C ILE A 409 29.59 -6.40 10.72
N ILE A 410 30.16 -5.29 10.25
CA ILE A 410 30.47 -5.13 8.82
C ILE A 410 31.54 -6.13 8.37
N LYS A 411 32.60 -6.34 9.17
CA LYS A 411 33.64 -7.34 8.89
C LYS A 411 33.09 -8.76 8.81
N ALA A 412 32.00 -9.05 9.53
CA ALA A 412 31.35 -10.36 9.52
C ALA A 412 30.30 -10.53 8.42
N MET A 413 29.53 -9.49 8.09
CA MET A 413 28.67 -9.49 6.90
C MET A 413 29.49 -9.68 5.61
N LEU A 414 30.67 -9.05 5.54
CA LEU A 414 31.63 -9.23 4.43
C LEU A 414 32.35 -10.59 4.43
N CYS A 415 32.09 -11.48 5.39
CA CYS A 415 32.51 -12.89 5.27
C CYS A 415 31.54 -13.73 4.42
N ALA A 416 30.34 -13.23 4.10
CA ALA A 416 29.47 -13.85 3.12
C ALA A 416 30.02 -13.63 1.69
N ASP A 417 29.72 -14.55 0.78
CA ASP A 417 29.96 -14.42 -0.66
C ASP A 417 28.93 -13.51 -1.32
N LEU A 418 27.72 -13.47 -0.76
CA LEU A 418 26.62 -12.61 -1.20
C LEU A 418 25.96 -11.91 -0.01
N VAL A 419 25.79 -10.59 -0.11
CA VAL A 419 25.05 -9.76 0.86
C VAL A 419 23.82 -9.16 0.15
N GLY A 420 22.63 -9.59 0.58
CA GLY A 420 21.34 -9.22 0.00
C GLY A 420 20.58 -8.15 0.80
N PHE A 421 19.91 -7.25 0.08
CA PHE A 421 19.03 -6.22 0.64
C PHE A 421 17.74 -6.09 -0.17
N HIS A 422 16.66 -5.62 0.47
CA HIS A 422 15.39 -5.34 -0.22
C HIS A 422 15.45 -4.21 -1.25
N PHE A 423 16.19 -3.13 -0.96
CA PHE A 423 16.19 -1.91 -1.78
C PHE A 423 17.62 -1.40 -2.02
N PHE A 424 17.82 -0.70 -3.14
CA PHE A 424 19.15 -0.18 -3.52
C PHE A 424 19.64 0.88 -2.51
N GLU A 425 18.74 1.63 -1.89
CA GLU A 425 19.01 2.59 -0.83
C GLU A 425 19.76 1.95 0.33
N TYR A 426 19.33 0.75 0.76
CA TYR A 426 19.93 0.00 1.87
C TYR A 426 21.30 -0.54 1.46
N ALA A 427 21.39 -1.16 0.28
CA ALA A 427 22.66 -1.61 -0.30
C ALA A 427 23.68 -0.47 -0.45
N ARG A 428 23.23 0.72 -0.88
CA ARG A 428 24.02 1.95 -0.98
C ARG A 428 24.49 2.44 0.39
N HIS A 429 23.64 2.42 1.41
CA HIS A 429 24.05 2.77 2.77
C HIS A 429 25.07 1.78 3.35
N PHE A 430 24.93 0.47 3.07
CA PHE A 430 25.94 -0.53 3.41
C PHE A 430 27.27 -0.28 2.68
N MET A 431 27.26 -0.03 1.37
CA MET A 431 28.47 0.29 0.58
C MET A 431 29.19 1.55 1.08
N VAL A 432 28.44 2.63 1.37
CA VAL A 432 29.00 3.87 1.93
C VAL A 432 29.58 3.63 3.33
N THR A 433 28.95 2.76 4.12
CA THR A 433 29.45 2.36 5.45
C THR A 433 30.74 1.54 5.35
N CYS A 434 30.82 0.57 4.43
CA CYS A 434 32.04 -0.19 4.15
C CYS A 434 33.19 0.73 3.73
N LYS A 435 32.93 1.70 2.83
CA LYS A 435 33.94 2.67 2.39
C LYS A 435 34.41 3.60 3.51
N ARG A 436 33.50 4.04 4.39
CA ARG A 436 33.81 4.98 5.49
C ARG A 436 34.45 4.33 6.71
N LEU A 437 34.10 3.07 7.04
CA LEU A 437 34.66 2.36 8.19
C LEU A 437 35.91 1.55 7.86
N LEU A 438 35.96 0.93 6.67
CA LEU A 438 37.00 -0.04 6.30
C LEU A 438 37.83 0.38 5.07
N GLY A 439 37.56 1.54 4.47
CA GLY A 439 38.22 2.02 3.24
C GLY A 439 37.79 1.31 1.95
N LEU A 440 36.95 0.27 2.05
CA LEU A 440 36.60 -0.61 0.93
C LEU A 440 35.69 0.10 -0.08
N SER A 441 36.15 0.21 -1.32
CA SER A 441 35.30 0.71 -2.42
C SER A 441 34.54 -0.42 -3.09
N HIS A 442 33.34 -0.13 -3.58
CA HIS A 442 32.58 -1.05 -4.41
C HIS A 442 32.97 -0.92 -5.89
N HIS A 443 32.78 -1.98 -6.66
CA HIS A 443 32.97 -2.04 -8.10
C HIS A 443 31.72 -2.59 -8.80
N PHE A 444 31.51 -2.17 -10.05
CA PHE A 444 30.45 -2.67 -10.91
C PHE A 444 31.02 -3.67 -11.92
N ARG A 445 30.32 -4.77 -12.17
CA ARG A 445 30.66 -5.78 -13.20
C ARG A 445 29.61 -5.79 -14.31
N ARG A 446 29.96 -6.36 -15.47
CA ARG A 446 29.01 -6.59 -16.58
C ARG A 446 27.82 -7.42 -16.06
N GLY A 447 26.61 -7.12 -16.52
CA GLY A 447 25.38 -7.71 -15.97
C GLY A 447 24.77 -6.93 -14.80
N GLY A 448 25.32 -5.77 -14.43
CA GLY A 448 24.76 -4.92 -13.36
C GLY A 448 25.10 -5.37 -11.95
N PHE A 449 25.92 -6.41 -11.78
CA PHE A 449 26.37 -6.88 -10.48
C PHE A 449 27.25 -5.84 -9.79
N VAL A 450 27.03 -5.68 -8.49
CA VAL A 450 27.82 -4.83 -7.60
C VAL A 450 28.64 -5.74 -6.69
N GLY A 451 29.89 -5.39 -6.42
CA GLY A 451 30.72 -6.13 -5.47
C GLY A 451 31.62 -5.24 -4.62
N ILE A 452 32.14 -5.79 -3.53
CA ILE A 452 33.19 -5.20 -2.69
C ILE A 452 34.34 -6.20 -2.60
N GLU A 453 35.57 -5.75 -2.80
CA GLU A 453 36.75 -6.56 -2.54
C GLU A 453 37.10 -6.55 -1.04
N TYR A 454 37.21 -7.73 -0.43
CA TYR A 454 37.53 -7.89 0.99
C TYR A 454 38.37 -9.14 1.19
N LEU A 455 39.55 -8.99 1.80
CA LEU A 455 40.51 -10.07 2.06
C LEU A 455 40.86 -10.93 0.82
N GLY A 456 40.83 -10.33 -0.38
CA GLY A 456 41.08 -11.02 -1.65
C GLY A 456 39.87 -11.76 -2.25
N ARG A 457 38.73 -11.80 -1.56
CA ARG A 457 37.43 -12.25 -2.09
C ARG A 457 36.63 -11.08 -2.65
N SER A 458 35.73 -11.36 -3.58
CA SER A 458 34.77 -10.38 -4.12
C SER A 458 33.38 -10.67 -3.57
N VAL A 459 33.01 -10.03 -2.46
CA VAL A 459 31.66 -10.09 -1.89
C VAL A 459 30.68 -9.47 -2.88
N MET A 460 29.70 -10.24 -3.35
CA MET A 460 28.64 -9.74 -4.23
C MET A 460 27.55 -9.04 -3.40
N ILE A 461 27.02 -7.94 -3.91
CA ILE A 461 25.85 -7.27 -3.33
C ILE A 461 24.66 -7.48 -4.26
N ARG A 462 23.55 -7.99 -3.69
CA ARG A 462 22.30 -8.23 -4.43
C ARG A 462 21.17 -7.37 -3.87
N ILE A 463 20.37 -6.82 -4.78
CA ILE A 463 19.09 -6.21 -4.45
C ILE A 463 18.00 -7.21 -4.89
N GLY A 464 17.01 -7.45 -4.03
CA GLY A 464 15.90 -8.36 -4.34
C GLY A 464 14.73 -8.17 -3.37
N HIS A 465 13.53 -8.01 -3.90
CA HIS A 465 12.31 -7.94 -3.09
C HIS A 465 11.86 -9.35 -2.71
N VAL A 466 11.37 -9.54 -1.48
CA VAL A 466 10.69 -10.79 -1.10
C VAL A 466 9.26 -10.72 -1.66
N PRO A 467 8.86 -11.65 -2.55
CA PRO A 467 7.48 -11.71 -3.01
C PRO A 467 6.56 -12.32 -1.94
N LEU A 468 5.28 -11.97 -2.01
CA LEU A 468 4.22 -12.72 -1.33
C LEU A 468 3.59 -13.69 -2.35
N SER A 469 3.25 -14.90 -1.91
CA SER A 469 2.61 -15.90 -2.76
C SER A 469 1.14 -15.53 -3.02
N PHE A 470 0.87 -14.95 -4.20
CA PHE A 470 -0.47 -14.53 -4.60
C PHE A 470 -1.47 -15.70 -4.66
N SER A 471 -1.01 -16.89 -5.04
CA SER A 471 -1.81 -18.12 -5.06
C SER A 471 -2.22 -18.58 -3.65
N GLU A 472 -1.33 -18.50 -2.67
CA GLU A 472 -1.63 -18.79 -1.25
C GLU A 472 -2.61 -17.76 -0.68
N LEU A 473 -2.33 -16.47 -0.85
CA LEU A 473 -3.22 -15.41 -0.39
C LEU A 473 -4.63 -15.56 -0.98
N ARG A 474 -4.72 -15.84 -2.29
CA ARG A 474 -5.99 -16.05 -2.98
C ARG A 474 -6.71 -17.31 -2.50
N SER A 475 -6.01 -18.41 -2.20
CA SER A 475 -6.65 -19.64 -1.70
C SER A 475 -7.18 -19.46 -0.27
N CYS A 476 -6.42 -18.80 0.60
CA CYS A 476 -6.85 -18.42 1.95
C CYS A 476 -8.11 -17.54 1.93
N VAL A 477 -8.12 -16.47 1.12
CA VAL A 477 -9.28 -15.55 1.03
C VAL A 477 -10.50 -16.19 0.36
N SER A 478 -10.31 -17.01 -0.69
CA SER A 478 -11.43 -17.58 -1.46
C SER A 478 -12.00 -18.87 -0.85
N GLY A 479 -11.16 -19.66 -0.18
CA GLY A 479 -11.46 -21.04 0.21
C GLY A 479 -11.92 -21.23 1.67
N SER A 480 -11.56 -20.33 2.59
CA SER A 480 -11.96 -20.45 4.00
C SER A 480 -13.39 -19.94 4.23
N GLU A 481 -14.22 -20.79 4.85
CA GLU A 481 -15.57 -20.38 5.30
C GLU A 481 -15.50 -19.43 6.50
N ASP A 482 -14.51 -19.59 7.39
CA ASP A 482 -14.28 -18.68 8.53
C ASP A 482 -14.00 -17.25 8.05
N VAL A 483 -13.27 -17.08 6.95
CA VAL A 483 -13.02 -15.78 6.32
C VAL A 483 -14.32 -15.18 5.76
N ARG A 484 -15.18 -15.99 5.13
CA ARG A 484 -16.49 -15.52 4.62
C ARG A 484 -17.40 -15.08 5.76
N GLU A 485 -17.52 -15.90 6.81
CA GLU A 485 -18.37 -15.61 7.97
C GLU A 485 -17.85 -14.39 8.76
N ARG A 486 -16.53 -14.25 8.95
CA ARG A 486 -15.98 -13.04 9.59
C ARG A 486 -16.15 -11.79 8.71
N THR A 487 -16.05 -11.93 7.39
CA THR A 487 -16.34 -10.84 6.43
C THR A 487 -17.81 -10.41 6.47
N ARG A 488 -18.74 -11.37 6.63
CA ARG A 488 -20.17 -11.12 6.80
C ARG A 488 -20.43 -10.35 8.10
N ARG A 489 -19.94 -10.84 9.25
CA ARG A 489 -20.11 -10.18 10.55
C ARG A 489 -19.54 -8.76 10.58
N LEU A 490 -18.33 -8.56 10.04
CA LEU A 490 -17.71 -7.24 9.99
C LEU A 490 -18.54 -6.27 9.13
N ARG A 491 -19.07 -6.73 7.99
CA ARG A 491 -19.95 -5.94 7.12
C ARG A 491 -21.25 -5.53 7.80
N GLU A 492 -21.81 -6.39 8.65
CA GLU A 492 -23.01 -6.10 9.46
C GLU A 492 -22.71 -5.09 10.59
N GLU A 493 -21.58 -5.23 11.29
CA GLU A 493 -21.15 -4.28 12.34
C GLU A 493 -20.86 -2.87 11.78
N VAL A 494 -20.27 -2.80 10.59
CA VAL A 494 -19.89 -1.54 9.93
C VAL A 494 -20.92 -1.04 8.91
N GLU A 495 -22.15 -1.57 8.93
CA GLU A 495 -23.16 -1.27 7.90
C GLU A 495 -23.41 0.24 7.72
N GLY A 496 -23.42 0.66 6.45
CA GLY A 496 -23.58 2.05 6.04
C GLY A 496 -22.35 2.94 6.30
N ARG A 497 -21.17 2.36 6.54
CA ARG A 497 -19.93 3.11 6.80
C ARG A 497 -18.78 2.71 5.85
N PHE A 498 -17.94 3.68 5.51
CA PHE A 498 -16.69 3.45 4.80
C PHE A 498 -15.62 2.89 5.75
N ILE A 499 -14.89 1.86 5.31
CA ILE A 499 -13.95 1.11 6.14
C ILE A 499 -12.51 1.46 5.76
N PHE A 500 -11.78 2.07 6.68
CA PHE A 500 -10.32 2.10 6.64
C PHE A 500 -9.80 0.81 7.30
N GLY A 501 -9.33 -0.15 6.52
CA GLY A 501 -8.72 -1.38 7.04
C GLY A 501 -7.21 -1.24 7.26
N SER A 502 -6.69 -1.74 8.38
CA SER A 502 -5.25 -1.79 8.65
C SER A 502 -4.86 -3.02 9.47
N VAL A 503 -3.66 -3.55 9.19
CA VAL A 503 -3.07 -4.70 9.87
C VAL A 503 -1.59 -4.40 10.11
N ASP A 504 -1.19 -4.27 11.37
CA ASP A 504 0.13 -3.74 11.74
C ASP A 504 0.73 -4.53 12.91
N ARG A 505 2.05 -4.43 13.08
CA ARG A 505 2.73 -5.00 14.24
C ARG A 505 2.49 -4.16 15.49
N CYS A 506 2.48 -4.79 16.65
CA CYS A 506 2.57 -4.14 17.94
C CYS A 506 4.00 -3.61 18.19
N ASP A 507 4.40 -2.61 17.40
CA ASP A 507 5.71 -1.96 17.43
C ASP A 507 5.50 -0.43 17.37
N SER A 508 6.22 0.28 18.24
CA SER A 508 6.35 1.74 18.21
C SER A 508 6.63 2.30 16.80
N LEU A 509 7.44 1.60 16.00
CA LEU A 509 7.87 2.01 14.67
C LEU A 509 6.87 1.66 13.57
N ALA A 510 5.79 0.93 13.87
CA ALA A 510 4.71 0.66 12.92
C ALA A 510 3.76 1.88 12.71
N GLY A 511 3.93 2.96 13.49
CA GLY A 511 3.21 4.22 13.26
C GLY A 511 1.71 4.17 13.58
N VAL A 512 1.21 3.11 14.22
CA VAL A 512 -0.23 2.93 14.53
C VAL A 512 -0.79 4.11 15.35
N PHE A 513 -0.01 4.65 16.30
CA PHE A 513 -0.42 5.82 17.07
C PHE A 513 -0.55 7.09 16.20
N LEU A 514 0.38 7.30 15.27
CA LEU A 514 0.31 8.40 14.28
C LEU A 514 -0.91 8.23 13.37
N LYS A 515 -1.25 7.01 12.98
CA LYS A 515 -2.44 6.67 12.20
C LYS A 515 -3.74 7.00 12.95
N LEU A 516 -3.80 6.70 14.25
CA LEU A 516 -4.91 7.12 15.13
C LEU A 516 -4.97 8.65 15.32
N GLN A 517 -3.84 9.36 15.30
CA GLN A 517 -3.82 10.84 15.31
C GLN A 517 -4.32 11.42 13.97
N ALA A 518 -3.86 10.89 12.84
CA ALA A 518 -4.29 11.31 11.51
C ALA A 518 -5.79 11.06 11.30
N PHE A 519 -6.32 9.93 11.79
CA PHE A 519 -7.76 9.66 11.76
C PHE A 519 -8.57 10.55 12.72
N GLU A 520 -8.00 10.94 13.88
CA GLU A 520 -8.65 11.93 14.74
C GLU A 520 -8.77 13.30 14.06
N ALA A 521 -7.69 13.77 13.42
CA ALA A 521 -7.63 15.03 12.69
C ALA A 521 -8.52 15.03 11.44
N PHE A 522 -8.49 13.97 10.63
CA PHE A 522 -9.42 13.79 9.50
C PHE A 522 -10.89 13.90 9.94
N LEU A 523 -11.25 13.39 11.12
CA LEU A 523 -12.60 13.53 11.66
C LEU A 523 -12.90 14.92 12.25
N ASP A 524 -11.90 15.72 12.62
CA ASP A 524 -12.06 17.14 13.00
C ASP A 524 -12.23 18.02 11.76
N ASP A 525 -11.33 17.88 10.78
CA ASP A 525 -11.28 18.70 9.56
C ASP A 525 -12.48 18.44 8.63
N TYR A 526 -13.01 17.20 8.62
CA TYR A 526 -14.13 16.80 7.78
C TYR A 526 -15.35 16.33 8.61
N PRO A 527 -16.14 17.25 9.19
CA PRO A 527 -17.33 16.92 9.99
C PRO A 527 -18.34 16.00 9.27
N TYR A 528 -18.43 16.07 7.94
CA TYR A 528 -19.32 15.21 7.16
C TYR A 528 -18.89 13.73 7.12
N ALA A 529 -17.64 13.41 7.46
CA ALA A 529 -17.15 12.03 7.58
C ALA A 529 -17.49 11.38 8.95
N GLN A 530 -17.82 12.19 9.96
CA GLN A 530 -18.13 11.74 11.32
C GLN A 530 -19.33 10.78 11.33
N GLY A 531 -19.19 9.65 12.04
CA GLY A 531 -20.20 8.59 12.09
C GLY A 531 -20.39 7.78 10.79
N ARG A 532 -19.77 8.19 9.68
CA ARG A 532 -19.83 7.52 8.36
C ARG A 532 -18.55 6.80 7.96
N CYS A 533 -17.44 7.12 8.60
CA CYS A 533 -16.21 6.35 8.51
C CYS A 533 -16.02 5.43 9.73
N VAL A 534 -15.24 4.37 9.56
CA VAL A 534 -14.69 3.56 10.65
C VAL A 534 -13.28 3.10 10.31
N LEU A 535 -12.37 3.18 11.27
CA LEU A 535 -11.03 2.61 11.18
C LEU A 535 -11.01 1.25 11.90
N VAL A 536 -10.78 0.18 11.15
CA VAL A 536 -10.62 -1.19 11.65
C VAL A 536 -9.12 -1.49 11.66
N GLN A 537 -8.52 -1.40 12.85
CA GLN A 537 -7.09 -1.57 13.08
C GLN A 537 -6.85 -2.89 13.82
N LEU A 538 -6.32 -3.89 13.11
CA LEU A 538 -5.80 -5.12 13.69
C LEU A 538 -4.33 -4.91 14.05
N VAL A 539 -3.96 -5.21 15.29
CA VAL A 539 -2.58 -5.14 15.77
C VAL A 539 -2.14 -6.55 16.17
N TYR A 540 -1.12 -7.09 15.51
CA TYR A 540 -0.59 -8.41 15.82
C TYR A 540 0.71 -8.33 16.65
N PRO A 541 0.93 -9.24 17.61
CA PRO A 541 2.02 -9.14 18.56
C PRO A 541 3.37 -9.20 17.84
N PHE A 542 4.26 -8.27 18.23
CA PHE A 542 5.67 -8.38 17.88
C PHE A 542 6.34 -9.37 18.86
N LEU A 543 7.32 -10.12 18.36
CA LEU A 543 7.92 -11.22 19.12
C LEU A 543 8.77 -10.70 20.29
N ASN A 544 8.81 -11.49 21.38
CA ASN A 544 9.95 -11.60 22.30
C ASN A 544 10.32 -10.42 23.26
N MET A 545 9.49 -9.37 23.42
CA MET A 545 9.53 -8.48 24.61
C MET A 545 8.11 -8.14 25.11
N HIS A 546 7.79 -8.55 26.34
CA HIS A 546 6.47 -8.32 26.94
C HIS A 546 6.23 -6.85 27.35
N GLU A 547 7.19 -6.25 28.06
CA GLU A 547 6.99 -4.98 28.78
C GLU A 547 6.69 -3.79 27.84
N ASP A 548 7.48 -3.63 26.77
CA ASP A 548 7.25 -2.61 25.73
C ASP A 548 5.93 -2.87 24.97
N THR A 549 5.60 -4.14 24.71
CA THR A 549 4.36 -4.54 24.02
C THR A 549 3.13 -4.13 24.84
N GLU A 550 3.11 -4.42 26.14
CA GLU A 550 2.00 -4.10 27.04
C GLU A 550 1.77 -2.59 27.18
N SER A 551 2.85 -1.78 27.22
CA SER A 551 2.70 -0.31 27.19
C SER A 551 2.09 0.16 25.86
N ILE A 552 2.62 -0.31 24.71
CA ILE A 552 2.10 0.06 23.38
C ILE A 552 0.61 -0.32 23.25
N GLN A 553 0.21 -1.51 23.72
CA GLN A 553 -1.19 -1.94 23.70
C GLN A 553 -2.08 -1.03 24.56
N ARG A 554 -1.65 -0.68 25.78
CA ARG A 554 -2.37 0.25 26.66
C ARG A 554 -2.54 1.63 25.99
N ASP A 555 -1.45 2.19 25.47
CA ASP A 555 -1.42 3.56 24.97
C ASP A 555 -2.22 3.71 23.66
N LEU A 556 -2.22 2.67 22.80
CA LEU A 556 -3.13 2.55 21.66
C LEU A 556 -4.59 2.39 22.08
N THR A 557 -4.86 1.62 23.14
CA THR A 557 -6.21 1.39 23.67
C THR A 557 -6.80 2.68 24.25
N GLU A 558 -6.04 3.43 25.06
CA GLU A 558 -6.47 4.73 25.59
C GLU A 558 -6.76 5.72 24.45
N LYS A 559 -5.87 5.79 23.45
CA LYS A 559 -6.05 6.64 22.27
C LYS A 559 -7.32 6.30 21.48
N ALA A 560 -7.58 5.01 21.25
CA ALA A 560 -8.80 4.55 20.56
C ALA A 560 -10.07 4.81 21.39
N GLN A 561 -10.04 4.59 22.71
CA GLN A 561 -11.15 4.91 23.60
C GLN A 561 -11.44 6.42 23.64
N ARG A 562 -10.41 7.27 23.72
CA ARG A 562 -10.57 8.74 23.69
C ARG A 562 -11.26 9.21 22.41
N LEU A 563 -10.83 8.69 21.26
CA LEU A 563 -11.40 9.00 19.96
C LEU A 563 -12.87 8.51 19.85
N ASN A 564 -13.14 7.28 20.27
CA ASN A 564 -14.50 6.73 20.31
C ASN A 564 -15.44 7.54 21.22
N ASN A 565 -14.96 7.97 22.39
CA ASN A 565 -15.72 8.82 23.30
C ASN A 565 -16.04 10.18 22.68
N LYS A 566 -15.04 10.83 22.04
CA LYS A 566 -15.17 12.14 21.38
C LYS A 566 -16.26 12.16 20.31
N TYR A 567 -16.31 11.16 19.43
CA TYR A 567 -17.25 11.10 18.31
C TYR A 567 -18.51 10.26 18.59
N SER A 568 -18.67 9.73 19.81
CA SER A 568 -19.73 8.80 20.23
C SER A 568 -21.16 9.24 19.87
N GLN A 569 -21.50 10.50 20.16
CA GLN A 569 -22.85 11.04 19.92
C GLN A 569 -23.18 11.09 18.41
N LEU A 570 -22.22 11.56 17.61
CA LEU A 570 -22.35 11.74 16.15
C LEU A 570 -22.40 10.40 15.42
N ALA A 571 -21.62 9.41 15.89
CA ALA A 571 -21.67 8.03 15.40
C ALA A 571 -22.89 7.22 15.89
N ARG A 572 -23.84 7.84 16.60
CA ARG A 572 -25.04 7.21 17.20
C ARG A 572 -24.67 6.02 18.12
N GLY A 573 -23.60 6.17 18.89
CA GLY A 573 -23.08 5.13 19.79
C GLY A 573 -22.24 4.03 19.13
N ARG A 574 -22.04 4.05 17.80
CA ARG A 574 -21.17 3.09 17.11
C ARG A 574 -19.70 3.52 17.21
N ALA A 575 -18.78 2.58 17.39
CA ALA A 575 -17.35 2.88 17.48
C ALA A 575 -16.80 3.44 16.15
N SER A 576 -16.04 4.54 16.22
CA SER A 576 -15.33 5.13 15.07
C SER A 576 -13.97 4.47 14.82
N VAL A 577 -13.35 3.90 15.85
CA VAL A 577 -12.19 3.00 15.77
C VAL A 577 -12.56 1.66 16.38
N ILE A 578 -12.40 0.58 15.61
CA ILE A 578 -12.40 -0.80 16.07
C ILE A 578 -10.93 -1.22 16.15
N LEU A 579 -10.42 -1.41 17.37
CA LEU A 579 -9.05 -1.84 17.64
C LEU A 579 -9.08 -3.29 18.12
N GLU A 580 -8.55 -4.20 17.29
CA GLU A 580 -8.38 -5.61 17.66
C GLU A 580 -6.90 -5.92 17.92
N PHE A 581 -6.63 -6.68 18.98
CA PHE A 581 -5.33 -7.32 19.18
C PHE A 581 -5.42 -8.80 18.80
N ALA A 582 -4.57 -9.25 17.88
CA ALA A 582 -4.51 -10.67 17.54
C ALA A 582 -3.83 -11.45 18.67
N GLU A 583 -4.43 -12.56 19.12
CA GLU A 583 -3.76 -13.49 20.02
C GLU A 583 -2.47 -14.06 19.36
N VAL A 584 -1.49 -14.45 20.18
CA VAL A 584 -0.21 -15.08 19.74
C VAL A 584 -0.47 -16.45 19.15
#